data_AF-A0AB37GDU4-F1
#
_entry.id   AF-A0AB37GDU4-F1
#
_cell.length_a   1.000
_cell.length_b   1.000
_cell.length_c   1.000
_cell.angle_alpha   90.00
_cell.angle_beta   90.00
_cell.angle_gamma   90.00
#
_symmetry.space_group_name_H-M   'P 1'
#
loop_
_entity.id
_entity.type
_entity.pdbx_description
1 polymer ?
#
loop_
_entity_poly.entity_id
_entity_poly.type
_entity_poly.pdbx_seq_one_letter_code
_entity_poly.pdbx_strand_id
1 'polypeptide(L)'
;MSEVYARYPRNGKTARALAEKMGASVRTAQRWTSESREDYLARANEKRRRVRELRARGLSIRAIAKQTGYSVGTVHRYVSE
;
A
#
# COMPACT_ATOMS: atom_id res chain seq x y z
N MET A 1 2.23 22.25 18.93
CA MET A 1 2.91 22.51 17.64
C MET A 1 2.50 21.42 16.68
N SER A 2 1.90 21.75 15.54
CA SER A 2 1.57 20.75 14.52
C SER A 2 2.88 20.14 14.02
N GLU A 3 3.05 18.84 14.21
CA GLU A 3 4.20 18.12 13.68
C GLU A 3 4.21 18.32 12.16
N VAL A 4 5.25 18.99 11.65
CA VAL A 4 5.37 19.41 10.23
C VAL A 4 5.35 18.21 9.27
N TYR A 5 5.44 16.99 9.81
CA TYR A 5 5.41 15.71 9.11
C TYR A 5 4.16 14.86 9.36
N ALA A 6 3.19 15.35 10.14
CA ALA A 6 1.95 14.61 10.38
C ALA A 6 1.25 14.28 9.04
N ARG A 7 1.07 12.99 8.76
CA ARG A 7 0.36 12.53 7.58
C ARG A 7 -1.13 12.41 7.88
N TYR A 8 -1.95 13.18 7.19
CA TYR A 8 -3.40 13.19 7.40
C TYR A 8 -4.09 12.22 6.44
N PRO A 9 -5.00 11.35 6.91
CA PRO A 9 -5.71 10.44 6.04
C PRO A 9 -6.63 11.22 5.08
N ARG A 10 -6.71 10.76 3.82
CA ARG A 10 -7.58 11.39 2.81
C ARG A 10 -9.07 11.15 3.04
N ASN A 11 -9.45 10.15 3.86
CA ASN A 11 -10.83 9.76 4.14
C ASN A 11 -11.68 9.64 2.85
N GLY A 12 -11.12 9.02 1.82
CA GLY A 12 -11.77 8.82 0.51
C GLY A 12 -11.77 10.03 -0.44
N LYS A 13 -11.28 11.21 -0.01
CA LYS A 13 -11.21 12.40 -0.87
C LYS A 13 -9.99 12.37 -1.79
N THR A 14 -10.13 12.96 -2.97
CA THR A 14 -8.98 13.16 -3.86
C THR A 14 -8.05 14.24 -3.30
N ALA A 15 -6.76 14.17 -3.66
CA ALA A 15 -5.81 15.21 -3.28
C ALA A 15 -6.23 16.61 -3.78
N ARG A 16 -6.92 16.66 -4.93
CA ARG A 16 -7.47 17.90 -5.49
C ARG A 16 -8.58 18.49 -4.62
N ALA A 17 -9.58 17.69 -4.24
CA ALA A 17 -10.66 18.15 -3.38
C ALA A 17 -10.15 18.62 -2.00
N LEU A 18 -9.10 17.96 -1.50
CA LEU A 18 -8.41 18.38 -0.27
C LEU A 18 -7.64 19.69 -0.44
N ALA A 19 -6.95 19.87 -1.57
CA ALA A 19 -6.24 21.10 -1.89
C ALA A 19 -7.18 22.30 -1.99
N GLU A 20 -8.30 22.15 -2.70
CA GLU A 20 -9.36 23.16 -2.83
C GLU A 20 -9.95 23.52 -1.45
N LYS A 21 -10.25 22.52 -0.60
CA LYS A 21 -10.76 22.76 0.75
C LYS A 21 -9.75 23.46 1.67
N MET A 22 -8.47 23.16 1.54
CA MET A 22 -7.42 23.70 2.41
C MET A 22 -6.81 25.01 1.90
N GLY A 23 -7.22 25.51 0.72
CA GLY A 23 -6.58 26.67 0.09
C GLY A 23 -5.09 26.44 -0.22
N ALA A 24 -4.71 25.19 -0.49
CA ALA A 24 -3.33 24.78 -0.69
C ALA A 24 -3.10 24.23 -2.09
N SER A 25 -1.83 24.09 -2.51
CA SER A 25 -1.52 23.40 -3.77
C SER A 25 -1.84 21.90 -3.68
N VAL A 26 -2.17 21.29 -4.82
CA VAL A 26 -2.34 19.82 -4.93
C VAL A 26 -1.08 19.09 -4.48
N ARG A 27 0.11 19.64 -4.74
CA ARG A 27 1.39 19.08 -4.30
C ARG A 27 1.52 19.07 -2.77
N THR A 28 1.08 20.14 -2.11
CA THR A 28 1.05 20.21 -0.64
C THR A 28 0.07 19.20 -0.06
N ALA A 29 -1.14 19.13 -0.61
CA ALA A 29 -2.13 18.13 -0.20
C ALA A 29 -1.60 16.70 -0.38
N GLN A 30 -0.93 16.39 -1.49
CA GLN A 30 -0.29 15.10 -1.71
C GLN A 30 0.80 14.80 -0.69
N ARG A 31 1.71 15.76 -0.45
CA ARG A 31 2.81 15.60 0.51
C ARG A 31 2.30 15.23 1.90
N TRP A 32 1.23 15.88 2.35
CA TRP A 32 0.66 15.65 3.69
C TRP A 32 -0.24 14.43 3.79
N THR A 33 -0.76 13.90 2.69
CA THR A 33 -1.80 12.86 2.76
C THR A 33 -1.45 11.55 2.08
N SER A 34 -0.46 11.55 1.18
CA SER A 34 0.08 10.31 0.62
C SER A 34 0.83 9.55 1.71
N GLU A 35 0.74 8.23 1.71
CA GLU A 35 1.57 7.36 2.54
C GLU A 35 3.08 7.64 2.34
N SER A 36 3.89 7.41 3.38
CA SER A 36 5.34 7.51 3.24
C SER A 36 5.87 6.46 2.28
N ARG A 37 7.02 6.74 1.65
CA ARG A 37 7.68 5.76 0.78
C ARG A 37 8.05 4.49 1.57
N GLU A 38 8.48 4.66 2.81
CA GLU A 38 8.88 3.57 3.70
C GLU A 38 7.70 2.66 4.02
N ASP A 39 6.57 3.22 4.47
CA ASP A 39 5.36 2.44 4.78
C ASP A 39 4.81 1.73 3.54
N TYR A 40 4.85 2.40 2.38
CA TYR A 40 4.46 1.80 1.11
C TYR A 40 5.30 0.56 0.79
N LEU A 41 6.63 0.66 0.95
CA LEU A 41 7.56 -0.43 0.72
C LEU A 41 7.40 -1.53 1.77
N ALA A 42 7.23 -1.18 3.05
CA ALA A 42 6.99 -2.13 4.13
C ALA A 42 5.74 -2.96 3.86
N ARG A 43 4.63 -2.32 3.47
CA ARG A 43 3.40 -3.02 3.07
C ARG A 43 3.60 -3.88 1.83
N ALA A 44 4.39 -3.45 0.85
CA ALA A 44 4.69 -4.29 -0.32
C ALA A 44 5.51 -5.53 0.06
N ASN A 45 6.51 -5.36 0.92
CA ASN A 45 7.35 -6.43 1.44
C ASN A 45 6.56 -7.42 2.30
N GLU A 46 5.62 -6.92 3.11
CA GLU A 46 4.72 -7.76 3.90
C GLU A 46 3.90 -8.71 3.03
N LYS A 47 3.35 -8.19 1.91
CA LYS A 47 2.60 -9.02 0.95
C LYS A 47 3.46 -10.14 0.36
N ARG A 48 4.71 -9.81 -0.01
CA ARG A 48 5.68 -10.79 -0.52
C ARG A 48 6.01 -11.84 0.52
N ARG A 49 6.34 -11.40 1.74
CA ARG A 49 6.65 -12.27 2.89
C ARG A 49 5.53 -13.27 3.14
N ARG A 50 4.29 -12.79 3.26
CA ARG A 50 3.10 -13.62 3.49
C ARG A 50 2.92 -14.67 2.39
N VAL A 51 3.12 -14.32 1.12
CA VAL A 51 3.02 -15.29 0.02
C VAL A 51 4.13 -16.33 0.09
N ARG A 52 5.38 -15.93 0.36
CA ARG A 52 6.51 -16.86 0.51
C ARG A 52 6.33 -17.81 1.69
N GLU A 53 5.83 -17.32 2.82
CA GLU A 53 5.52 -18.15 3.99
C GLU A 53 4.46 -19.22 3.67
N LEU A 54 3.38 -18.83 2.98
CA LEU A 54 2.35 -19.80 2.56
C LEU A 54 2.91 -20.82 1.56
N ARG A 55 3.80 -20.38 0.67
CA ARG A 55 4.48 -21.28 -0.27
C ARG A 55 5.41 -22.26 0.45
N ALA A 56 6.16 -21.80 1.45
CA ALA A 56 7.03 -22.63 2.27
C ALA A 56 6.24 -23.68 3.08
N ARG A 57 5.00 -23.37 3.47
CA ARG A 57 4.05 -24.33 4.07
C ARG A 57 3.47 -25.35 3.08
N GLY A 58 3.87 -25.32 1.81
CA GLY A 58 3.47 -26.29 0.79
C GLY A 58 2.20 -25.93 0.02
N LEU A 59 1.62 -24.73 0.20
CA LEU A 59 0.43 -24.35 -0.55
C LEU A 59 0.74 -24.17 -2.04
N SER A 60 -0.20 -24.61 -2.88
CA SER A 60 -0.16 -24.33 -4.31
C SER A 60 -0.42 -22.85 -4.60
N ILE A 61 0.12 -22.33 -5.71
CA ILE A 61 -0.06 -20.93 -6.12
C ILE A 61 -1.55 -20.56 -6.19
N ARG A 62 -2.40 -21.48 -6.68
CA ARG A 62 -3.86 -21.28 -6.75
C ARG A 62 -4.51 -21.20 -5.37
N ALA A 63 -4.08 -22.03 -4.42
CA ALA A 63 -4.57 -21.99 -3.05
C ALA A 63 -4.18 -20.67 -2.36
N ILE A 64 -2.94 -20.22 -2.54
CA ILE A 64 -2.45 -18.93 -2.02
C ILE A 64 -3.25 -17.77 -2.61
N ALA A 65 -3.50 -17.77 -3.92
CA ALA A 65 -4.32 -16.75 -4.58
C ALA A 65 -5.73 -16.68 -3.98
N LYS A 66 -6.38 -17.83 -3.77
CA LYS A 66 -7.71 -17.90 -3.14
C LYS A 66 -7.68 -17.40 -1.68
N GLN A 67 -6.65 -17.74 -0.92
CA GLN A 67 -6.54 -17.37 0.49
C GLN A 67 -6.17 -15.89 0.71
N THR A 68 -5.33 -15.33 -0.15
CA THR A 68 -4.84 -13.94 -0.03
C THR A 68 -5.70 -12.95 -0.80
N GLY A 69 -6.54 -13.41 -1.73
CA GLY A 69 -7.31 -12.58 -2.65
C GLY A 69 -6.47 -11.97 -3.76
N TYR A 70 -5.18 -12.34 -3.90
CA TYR A 70 -4.32 -11.88 -4.98
C TYR A 70 -4.54 -12.68 -6.26
N SER A 71 -4.28 -12.06 -7.42
CA SER A 71 -4.30 -12.78 -8.69
C SER A 71 -3.21 -13.83 -8.75
N VAL A 72 -3.44 -14.92 -9.50
CA VAL A 72 -2.46 -16.00 -9.69
C VAL A 72 -1.11 -15.47 -10.20
N GLY A 73 -1.13 -14.54 -11.16
CA GLY A 73 0.10 -13.91 -11.67
C GLY A 73 0.84 -13.09 -10.61
N THR A 74 0.12 -12.41 -9.71
CA THR A 74 0.74 -11.69 -8.59
C THR A 74 1.43 -12.64 -7.63
N VAL A 75 0.77 -13.75 -7.27
CA VAL A 75 1.35 -14.78 -6.41
C VAL A 75 2.57 -15.42 -7.06
N HIS A 76 2.48 -15.77 -8.35
CA HIS A 76 3.60 -16.33 -9.10
C HIS A 76 4.83 -15.40 -9.05
N ARG A 77 4.62 -14.10 -9.33
CA ARG A 77 5.69 -13.09 -9.23
C ARG A 77 6.31 -13.02 -7.83
N TYR A 78 5.50 -13.01 -6.77
CA TYR A 78 6.01 -12.93 -5.39
C TYR A 78 6.77 -14.19 -4.93
N VAL A 79 6.53 -15.33 -5.59
CA VAL A 79 7.27 -16.57 -5.35
C VAL A 79 8.59 -16.59 -6.15
N SER A 80 8.65 -15.94 -7.32
CA SER A 80 9.85 -15.90 -8.17
C SER A 80 10.85 -14.80 -7.81
N GLU A 81 10.38 -13.69 -7.24
CA GLU A 81 11.22 -12.66 -6.61
C GLU A 81 11.89 -13.19 -5.34
#